data_AF-A0A528U1D4-F1
#
_entry.id   AF-A0A528U1D4-F1
#
_cell.length_a   1.000
_cell.length_b   1.000
_cell.length_c   1.000
_cell.angle_alpha   90.00
_cell.angle_beta   90.00
_cell.angle_gamma   90.00
#
_symmetry.space_group_name_H-M   'P 1'
#
loop_
_entity.id
_entity.type
_entity.pdbx_description
1 polymer ?
#
loop_
_entity_poly.entity_id
_entity_poly.type
_entity_poly.pdbx_seq_one_letter_code
_entity_poly.pdbx_strand_id
1 'polypeptide(L)'
;SLADSITAEDVRLMRQRYPSVPVVTYVNTSAAVKAESDICCTSGNALAVVKSLNAPRVIMLPDEYLAKNIAAQTKVEIIAWNGRCEVHERFSAADIRELREAHPGVTVLAHPECPPEVVAEADFAGSTAAMSDYVGRHKPARVVLMTECSMSDNIAVDHPDVAFVRPCNLCPHMKRITLANIRAALEENRHVVTIDTHVAERARWAVERMLFV
;
A
#
# COMPACT_ATOMS: atom_id res chain seq x y z
N SER A 1 -2.58 -12.87 4.32
CA SER A 1 -2.39 -11.58 3.64
C SER A 1 -1.95 -10.52 4.63
N LEU A 2 -1.47 -9.36 4.17
CA LEU A 2 -1.15 -8.21 5.03
C LEU A 2 -2.34 -7.79 5.92
N ALA A 3 -3.56 -7.80 5.39
CA ALA A 3 -4.74 -7.39 6.15
C ALA A 3 -5.09 -8.33 7.32
N ASP A 4 -4.67 -9.60 7.24
CA ASP A 4 -4.91 -10.60 8.28
C ASP A 4 -3.85 -10.56 9.39
N SER A 5 -2.79 -9.75 9.24
CA SER A 5 -1.71 -9.70 10.23
C SER A 5 -2.09 -8.97 11.51
N ILE A 6 -3.27 -8.36 11.58
CA ILE A 6 -3.75 -7.57 12.71
C ILE A 6 -5.27 -7.75 12.90
N THR A 7 -5.70 -7.78 14.16
CA THR A 7 -7.11 -7.85 14.55
C THR A 7 -7.56 -6.56 15.26
N ALA A 8 -8.88 -6.38 15.41
CA ALA A 8 -9.42 -5.27 16.21
C ALA A 8 -8.97 -5.33 17.67
N GLU A 9 -8.78 -6.53 18.22
CA GLU A 9 -8.30 -6.71 19.59
C GLU A 9 -6.85 -6.25 19.74
N ASP A 10 -6.00 -6.53 18.76
CA ASP A 10 -4.62 -6.03 18.74
C ASP A 10 -4.58 -4.49 18.76
N VAL A 11 -5.48 -3.82 18.03
CA VAL A 11 -5.59 -2.35 18.07
C VAL A 11 -5.99 -1.85 19.45
N ARG A 12 -6.93 -2.53 20.13
CA ARG A 12 -7.34 -2.17 21.50
C ARG A 12 -6.18 -2.34 22.49
N LEU A 13 -5.42 -3.42 22.39
CA LEU A 13 -4.23 -3.64 23.21
C LEU A 13 -3.15 -2.57 22.94
N MET A 14 -2.96 -2.19 21.67
CA MET A 14 -2.05 -1.10 21.30
C MET A 14 -2.49 0.24 21.92
N ARG A 15 -3.79 0.55 21.91
CA ARG A 15 -4.32 1.77 22.57
C ARG A 15 -4.15 1.74 24.08
N GLN A 16 -4.27 0.59 24.72
CA GLN A 16 -3.99 0.44 26.15
C GLN A 16 -2.51 0.67 26.46
N ARG A 17 -1.61 0.15 25.61
CA ARG A 17 -0.16 0.31 25.75
C ARG A 17 0.32 1.75 25.46
N TYR A 18 -0.32 2.43 24.52
CA TYR A 18 0.02 3.76 24.07
C TYR A 18 -1.19 4.70 24.15
N PRO A 19 -1.61 5.07 25.37
CA PRO A 19 -2.77 5.94 25.54
C PRO A 19 -2.55 7.28 24.85
N SER A 20 -3.62 7.80 24.24
CA SER A 20 -3.65 9.09 23.52
C SER A 20 -2.77 9.20 22.27
N VAL A 21 -2.13 8.11 21.82
CA VAL A 21 -1.42 8.09 20.53
C VAL A 21 -2.42 7.78 19.41
N PRO A 22 -2.53 8.64 18.37
CA PRO A 22 -3.44 8.40 17.25
C PRO A 22 -3.08 7.13 16.47
N VAL A 23 -4.09 6.39 16.06
CA VAL A 23 -3.98 5.18 15.23
C VAL A 23 -4.31 5.52 13.77
N VAL A 24 -3.28 5.49 12.92
CA VAL A 24 -3.36 5.64 11.47
C VAL A 24 -3.35 4.27 10.82
N THR A 25 -4.44 3.94 10.12
CA THR A 25 -4.64 2.59 9.58
C THR A 25 -4.63 2.58 8.07
N TYR A 26 -3.69 1.87 7.49
CA TYR A 26 -3.67 1.63 6.06
C TYR A 26 -4.93 0.86 5.64
N VAL A 27 -5.51 1.23 4.49
CA VAL A 27 -6.76 0.64 3.98
C VAL A 27 -6.71 -0.87 3.77
N ASN A 28 -5.52 -1.47 3.66
CA ASN A 28 -5.32 -2.92 3.56
C ASN A 28 -5.48 -3.61 4.94
N THR A 29 -6.66 -3.49 5.53
CA THR A 29 -7.08 -4.02 6.84
C THR A 29 -8.56 -4.35 6.83
N SER A 30 -9.02 -5.15 7.79
CA SER A 30 -10.45 -5.44 7.96
C SER A 30 -11.27 -4.20 8.38
N ALA A 31 -12.59 -4.24 8.17
CA ALA A 31 -13.50 -3.20 8.68
C ALA A 31 -13.47 -3.13 10.22
N ALA A 32 -13.31 -4.27 10.89
CA ALA A 32 -13.20 -4.33 12.36
C ALA A 32 -11.97 -3.57 12.87
N VAL A 33 -10.83 -3.67 12.19
CA VAL A 33 -9.61 -2.90 12.53
C VAL A 33 -9.84 -1.40 12.30
N LYS A 34 -10.45 -1.03 11.17
CA LYS A 34 -10.80 0.38 10.88
C LYS A 34 -11.73 0.97 11.94
N ALA A 35 -12.67 0.19 12.47
CA ALA A 35 -13.59 0.65 13.51
C ALA A 35 -12.86 1.05 14.81
N GLU A 36 -11.68 0.50 15.08
CA GLU A 36 -10.85 0.84 16.24
C GLU A 36 -9.79 1.92 15.94
N SER A 37 -9.77 2.45 14.71
CA SER A 37 -8.74 3.39 14.22
C SER A 37 -9.21 4.85 14.29
N ASP A 38 -8.28 5.79 14.41
CA ASP A 38 -8.63 7.21 14.41
C ASP A 38 -8.80 7.75 12.99
N ILE A 39 -7.98 7.31 12.04
CA ILE A 39 -8.02 7.74 10.64
C ILE A 39 -7.43 6.66 9.74
N CYS A 40 -7.96 6.51 8.53
CA CYS A 40 -7.37 5.64 7.53
C CYS A 40 -6.29 6.37 6.70
N CYS A 41 -5.45 5.62 5.99
CA CYS A 41 -4.59 6.14 4.94
C CYS A 41 -4.46 5.15 3.77
N THR A 42 -3.91 5.61 2.66
CA THR A 42 -3.46 4.81 1.52
C THR A 42 -1.96 5.03 1.30
N SER A 43 -1.32 4.23 0.44
CA SER A 43 0.07 4.47 0.04
C SER A 43 0.26 5.83 -0.67
N GLY A 44 -0.81 6.44 -1.18
CA GLY A 44 -0.77 7.73 -1.86
C GLY A 44 -0.85 8.96 -0.93
N ASN A 45 -1.44 8.82 0.27
CA ASN A 45 -1.67 9.95 1.17
C ASN A 45 -1.17 9.73 2.62
N ALA A 46 -0.52 8.60 2.93
CA ALA A 46 -0.06 8.28 4.28
C ALA A 46 0.80 9.40 4.91
N LEU A 47 1.71 10.02 4.14
CA LEU A 47 2.53 11.12 4.65
C LEU A 47 1.68 12.35 5.02
N ALA A 48 0.70 12.69 4.18
CA ALA A 48 -0.21 13.81 4.42
C ALA A 48 -1.09 13.56 5.65
N VAL A 49 -1.64 12.34 5.78
CA VAL A 49 -2.42 11.90 6.95
C VAL A 49 -1.61 11.96 8.23
N VAL A 50 -0.38 11.45 8.24
CA VAL A 50 0.47 11.52 9.44
C VAL A 50 0.77 12.96 9.83
N LYS A 51 1.03 13.84 8.87
CA LYS A 51 1.32 15.27 9.12
C LYS A 51 0.08 16.04 9.60
N SER A 52 -1.11 15.73 9.08
CA SER A 52 -2.35 16.46 9.40
C SER A 52 -2.80 16.28 10.86
N LEU A 53 -2.40 15.19 11.50
CA LEU A 53 -2.70 14.93 12.91
C LEU A 53 -1.99 15.87 13.88
N ASN A 54 -0.93 16.57 13.44
CA ASN A 54 -0.11 17.46 14.28
C ASN A 54 0.33 16.82 15.62
N ALA A 55 0.47 15.48 15.63
CA ALA A 55 0.86 14.72 16.80
C ALA A 55 2.39 14.47 16.77
N PRO A 56 3.07 14.46 17.93
CA PRO A 56 4.49 14.13 17.98
C PRO A 56 4.76 12.65 17.66
N ARG A 57 3.75 11.80 17.85
CA ARG A 57 3.82 10.35 17.68
C ARG A 57 2.51 9.80 17.15
N VAL A 58 2.57 8.79 16.29
CA VAL A 58 1.42 8.03 15.78
C VAL A 58 1.70 6.53 15.79
N ILE A 59 0.65 5.72 15.87
CA ILE A 59 0.70 4.29 15.57
C ILE A 59 0.31 4.12 14.11
N MET A 60 1.04 3.29 13.37
CA MET A 60 0.72 3.00 11.97
C MET A 60 0.60 1.50 11.71
N LEU A 61 -0.52 1.13 11.09
CA LEU A 61 -0.96 -0.26 10.90
C LEU A 61 -1.25 -0.54 9.41
N PRO A 62 -1.22 -1.81 8.98
CA PRO A 62 -0.49 -2.93 9.56
C PRO A 62 0.93 -3.03 8.98
N ASP A 63 1.24 -2.28 7.92
CA ASP A 63 2.46 -2.46 7.13
C ASP A 63 3.64 -1.70 7.74
N GLU A 64 4.65 -2.45 8.17
CA GLU A 64 5.83 -1.86 8.81
C GLU A 64 6.74 -1.11 7.83
N TYR A 65 6.77 -1.51 6.56
CA TYR A 65 7.64 -0.90 5.57
C TYR A 65 7.06 0.44 5.15
N LEU A 66 5.75 0.51 4.90
CA LEU A 66 5.05 1.76 4.72
C LEU A 66 5.29 2.68 5.92
N ALA A 67 5.15 2.18 7.15
CA ALA A 67 5.40 2.96 8.36
C ALA A 67 6.84 3.50 8.43
N LYS A 68 7.86 2.66 8.17
CA LYS A 68 9.27 3.06 8.15
C LYS A 68 9.58 4.07 7.05
N ASN A 69 9.03 3.87 5.85
CA ASN A 69 9.22 4.76 4.72
C ASN A 69 8.56 6.13 4.94
N ILE A 70 7.42 6.18 5.63
CA ILE A 70 6.80 7.45 6.05
C ILE A 70 7.61 8.10 7.17
N ALA A 71 8.11 7.34 8.14
CA ALA A 71 8.94 7.85 9.24
C ALA A 71 10.21 8.55 8.72
N ALA A 72 10.81 8.05 7.65
CA ALA A 72 11.98 8.66 7.01
C ALA A 72 11.68 10.04 6.37
N GLN A 73 10.40 10.39 6.13
CA GLN A 73 9.96 11.61 5.45
C GLN A 73 9.32 12.64 6.39
N THR A 74 9.33 12.37 7.70
CA THR A 74 8.70 13.22 8.72
C THR A 74 9.50 13.22 10.02
N LYS A 75 9.20 14.17 10.90
CA LYS A 75 9.75 14.21 12.27
C LYS A 75 8.84 13.53 13.29
N VAL A 76 7.64 13.12 12.87
CA VAL A 76 6.68 12.39 13.70
C VAL A 76 7.23 11.01 14.01
N GLU A 77 7.24 10.63 15.29
CA GLU A 77 7.62 9.27 15.70
C GLU A 77 6.52 8.28 15.30
N ILE A 78 6.89 7.17 14.64
CA ILE A 78 5.93 6.17 14.16
C ILE A 78 6.15 4.84 14.89
N ILE A 79 5.13 4.39 15.60
CA ILE A 79 5.06 3.03 16.15
C ILE A 79 4.44 2.13 15.08
N ALA A 80 5.25 1.28 14.46
CA ALA A 80 4.82 0.39 13.40
C ALA A 80 4.29 -0.95 13.95
N TRP A 81 3.21 -1.46 13.36
CA TRP A 81 2.85 -2.88 13.48
C TRP A 81 3.72 -3.74 12.56
N ASN A 82 4.10 -4.93 13.00
CA ASN A 82 5.00 -5.83 12.27
C ASN A 82 4.26 -6.68 11.21
N GLY A 83 3.49 -6.04 10.34
CA GLY A 83 2.89 -6.67 9.17
C GLY A 83 3.66 -6.32 7.89
N ARG A 84 3.63 -7.21 6.91
CA ARG A 84 4.30 -7.02 5.60
C ARG A 84 3.43 -7.55 4.48
N CYS A 85 3.52 -6.90 3.33
CA CYS A 85 2.94 -7.43 2.10
C CYS A 85 3.83 -8.55 1.54
N GLU A 86 3.27 -9.75 1.41
CA GLU A 86 3.94 -10.95 0.88
C GLU A 86 4.46 -10.80 -0.57
N VAL A 87 3.99 -9.77 -1.28
CA VAL A 87 4.45 -9.42 -2.63
C VAL A 87 5.66 -8.50 -2.53
N HIS A 88 5.55 -7.40 -1.78
CA HIS A 88 6.58 -6.36 -1.75
C HIS A 88 7.76 -6.69 -0.84
N GLU A 89 7.58 -7.52 0.19
CA GLU A 89 8.69 -7.93 1.07
C GLU A 89 9.75 -8.78 0.36
N ARG A 90 9.42 -9.31 -0.82
CA ARG A 90 10.30 -10.16 -1.62
C ARG A 90 11.30 -9.37 -2.44
N PHE A 91 11.11 -8.06 -2.59
CA PHE A 91 12.04 -7.22 -3.33
C PHE A 91 13.24 -6.86 -2.47
N SER A 92 14.41 -6.83 -3.10
CA SER A 92 15.67 -6.44 -2.47
C SER A 92 16.38 -5.32 -3.24
N ALA A 93 17.26 -4.60 -2.56
CA ALA A 93 18.15 -3.64 -3.20
C ALA A 93 19.07 -4.31 -4.24
N ALA A 94 19.43 -5.59 -4.03
CA ALA A 94 20.21 -6.34 -5.01
C ALA A 94 19.43 -6.51 -6.32
N ASP A 95 18.12 -6.76 -6.26
CA ASP A 95 17.27 -6.88 -7.46
C ASP A 95 17.33 -5.60 -8.31
N ILE A 96 17.33 -4.42 -7.67
CA ILE A 96 17.44 -3.14 -8.37
C ILE A 96 18.80 -3.03 -9.09
N ARG A 97 19.88 -3.42 -8.43
CA ARG A 97 21.23 -3.37 -9.00
C ARG A 97 21.37 -4.32 -10.18
N GLU A 98 20.89 -5.56 -10.05
CA GLU A 98 20.85 -6.53 -11.14
C GLU A 98 20.02 -6.03 -12.33
N LEU A 99 18.86 -5.40 -12.07
CA LEU A 99 18.04 -4.79 -13.12
C LEU A 99 18.75 -3.64 -13.83
N ARG A 100 19.49 -2.79 -13.10
CA ARG A 100 20.26 -1.68 -13.68
C ARG A 100 21.46 -2.19 -14.50
N GLU A 101 22.09 -3.28 -14.09
CA GLU A 101 23.16 -3.95 -14.84
C GLU A 101 22.62 -4.59 -16.14
N ALA A 102 21.52 -5.32 -16.05
CA ALA A 102 20.88 -5.97 -17.20
C ALA A 102 20.22 -4.98 -18.17
N HIS A 103 19.77 -3.83 -17.67
CA HIS A 103 19.08 -2.81 -18.43
C HIS A 103 19.66 -1.40 -18.16
N PRO A 104 20.81 -1.06 -18.77
CA PRO A 104 21.41 0.26 -18.60
C PRO A 104 20.42 1.39 -18.91
N GLY A 105 20.33 2.36 -18.00
CA GLY A 105 19.43 3.51 -18.10
C GLY A 105 17.96 3.23 -17.75
N VAL A 106 17.63 2.05 -17.19
CA VAL A 106 16.28 1.77 -16.69
C VAL A 106 15.90 2.70 -15.55
N THR A 107 14.67 3.23 -15.60
CA THR A 107 14.05 3.94 -14.48
C THR A 107 13.34 2.95 -13.56
N VAL A 108 13.60 3.03 -12.26
CA VAL A 108 13.08 2.11 -11.23
C VAL A 108 12.05 2.85 -10.37
N LEU A 109 10.79 2.40 -10.39
CA LEU A 109 9.73 2.93 -9.52
C LEU A 109 9.36 1.87 -8.46
N ALA A 110 9.35 2.23 -7.18
CA ALA A 110 9.06 1.29 -6.09
C ALA A 110 7.81 1.65 -5.29
N HIS A 111 7.06 0.63 -4.84
CA HIS A 111 5.93 0.87 -3.97
C HIS A 111 6.44 1.13 -2.55
N PRO A 112 5.82 2.03 -1.75
CA PRO A 112 6.29 2.30 -0.39
C PRO A 112 6.03 1.14 0.60
N GLU A 113 5.41 0.04 0.17
CA GLU A 113 5.36 -1.23 0.91
C GLU A 113 6.66 -2.06 0.72
N CYS A 114 7.56 -1.66 -0.17
CA CYS A 114 8.87 -2.30 -0.29
C CYS A 114 9.78 -1.97 0.90
N PRO A 115 10.75 -2.83 1.22
CA PRO A 115 11.75 -2.55 2.25
C PRO A 115 12.44 -1.17 2.06
N PRO A 116 12.81 -0.47 3.14
CA PRO A 116 13.41 0.87 3.04
C PRO A 116 14.64 0.95 2.14
N GLU A 117 15.46 -0.10 2.10
CA GLU A 117 16.61 -0.21 1.21
C GLU A 117 16.22 -0.25 -0.28
N VAL A 118 15.07 -0.83 -0.63
CA VAL A 118 14.54 -0.82 -2.00
C VAL A 118 14.05 0.56 -2.37
N VAL A 119 13.31 1.21 -1.45
CA VAL A 119 12.80 2.57 -1.65
C VAL A 119 13.93 3.58 -1.79
N ALA A 120 15.02 3.41 -1.04
CA ALA A 120 16.19 4.29 -1.10
C ALA A 120 16.96 4.20 -2.43
N GLU A 121 16.92 3.07 -3.13
CA GLU A 121 17.61 2.86 -4.43
C GLU A 121 16.72 3.11 -5.66
N ALA A 122 15.42 3.25 -5.45
CA ALA A 122 14.46 3.57 -6.51
C ALA A 122 14.58 5.03 -6.96
N ASP A 123 14.33 5.28 -8.25
CA ASP A 123 14.32 6.65 -8.80
C ASP A 123 13.06 7.42 -8.35
N PHE A 124 12.01 6.71 -7.98
CA PHE A 124 10.79 7.26 -7.41
C PHE A 124 10.06 6.19 -6.59
N ALA A 125 9.43 6.62 -5.49
CA ALA A 125 8.56 5.75 -4.70
C ALA A 125 7.19 6.38 -4.48
N GLY A 126 6.14 5.58 -4.66
CA GLY A 126 4.76 6.06 -4.55
C GLY A 126 3.71 4.97 -4.74
N SER A 127 2.43 5.34 -4.60
CA SER A 127 1.32 4.44 -4.90
C SER A 127 1.31 4.02 -6.38
N THR A 128 0.56 2.98 -6.72
CA THR A 128 0.36 2.55 -8.11
C THR A 128 -0.14 3.68 -9.01
N ALA A 129 -1.08 4.50 -8.52
CA ALA A 129 -1.55 5.69 -9.23
C ALA A 129 -0.40 6.70 -9.45
N ALA A 130 0.40 6.99 -8.41
CA ALA A 130 1.53 7.90 -8.52
C ALA A 130 2.62 7.40 -9.49
N MET A 131 2.84 6.09 -9.57
CA MET A 131 3.71 5.48 -10.57
C MET A 131 3.17 5.67 -11.99
N SER A 132 1.87 5.45 -12.19
CA SER A 132 1.21 5.69 -13.48
C SER A 132 1.37 7.15 -13.92
N ASP A 133 1.11 8.09 -13.01
CA ASP A 133 1.31 9.53 -13.23
C ASP A 133 2.77 9.88 -13.50
N TYR A 134 3.71 9.19 -12.85
CA TYR A 134 5.13 9.37 -13.10
C TYR A 134 5.49 8.97 -14.52
N VAL A 135 5.05 7.78 -14.98
CA VAL A 135 5.31 7.28 -16.33
C VAL A 135 4.68 8.19 -17.38
N GLY A 136 3.41 8.59 -17.19
CA GLY A 136 2.72 9.47 -18.13
C GLY A 136 3.38 10.85 -18.28
N ARG A 137 3.93 11.39 -17.18
CA ARG A 137 4.62 12.69 -17.19
C ARG A 137 6.05 12.64 -17.71
N HIS A 138 6.84 11.67 -17.27
CA HIS A 138 8.28 11.62 -17.57
C HIS A 138 8.60 10.81 -18.83
N LYS A 139 7.71 9.91 -19.25
CA LYS A 139 7.86 9.03 -20.42
C LYS A 139 9.27 8.44 -20.53
N PRO A 140 9.75 7.71 -19.49
CA PRO A 140 11.07 7.09 -19.55
C PRO A 140 11.13 6.12 -20.72
N ALA A 141 12.28 6.03 -21.40
CA ALA A 141 12.46 5.08 -22.50
C ALA A 141 12.29 3.62 -22.02
N ARG A 142 12.70 3.33 -20.79
CA ARG A 142 12.54 2.04 -20.14
C ARG A 142 12.26 2.20 -18.65
N VAL A 143 11.28 1.46 -18.14
CA VAL A 143 10.88 1.50 -16.73
C VAL A 143 10.69 0.11 -16.16
N VAL A 144 11.00 -0.05 -14.88
CA VAL A 144 10.67 -1.22 -14.06
C VAL A 144 9.86 -0.79 -12.85
N LEU A 145 8.80 -1.54 -12.55
CA LEU A 145 7.96 -1.31 -11.38
C LEU A 145 8.23 -2.39 -10.33
N MET A 146 8.77 -1.99 -9.18
CA MET A 146 8.95 -2.84 -8.01
C MET A 146 7.61 -2.89 -7.24
N THR A 147 6.63 -3.59 -7.82
CA THR A 147 5.28 -3.78 -7.28
C THR A 147 4.66 -5.06 -7.88
N GLU A 148 3.36 -5.28 -7.68
CA GLU A 148 2.65 -6.41 -8.29
C GLU A 148 2.71 -6.36 -9.83
N CYS A 149 3.03 -7.50 -10.46
CA CYS A 149 3.39 -7.58 -11.88
C CYS A 149 2.35 -7.00 -12.84
N SER A 150 1.05 -7.21 -12.57
CA SER A 150 -0.02 -6.74 -13.45
C SER A 150 -0.09 -5.22 -13.55
N MET A 151 0.52 -4.49 -12.62
CA MET A 151 0.61 -3.03 -12.71
C MET A 151 1.40 -2.57 -13.95
N SER A 152 2.46 -3.30 -14.30
CA SER A 152 3.25 -2.97 -15.50
C SER A 152 2.42 -3.12 -16.77
N ASP A 153 1.58 -4.15 -16.84
CA ASP A 153 0.72 -4.39 -17.99
C ASP A 153 -0.40 -3.35 -18.09
N ASN A 154 -1.00 -2.96 -16.95
CA ASN A 154 -2.02 -1.92 -16.93
C ASN A 154 -1.49 -0.57 -17.47
N ILE A 155 -0.30 -0.14 -17.03
CA ILE A 155 0.28 1.13 -17.48
C ILE A 155 0.77 1.03 -18.93
N ALA A 156 1.28 -0.13 -19.35
CA ALA A 156 1.76 -0.33 -20.72
C ALA A 156 0.67 -0.18 -21.79
N VAL A 157 -0.60 -0.46 -21.45
CA VAL A 157 -1.73 -0.26 -22.37
C VAL A 157 -1.86 1.21 -22.79
N ASP A 158 -1.70 2.13 -21.83
CA ASP A 158 -1.84 3.57 -22.08
C ASP A 158 -0.53 4.23 -22.57
N HIS A 159 0.59 3.53 -22.44
CA HIS A 159 1.93 4.03 -22.77
C HIS A 159 2.73 3.02 -23.62
N PRO A 160 2.28 2.71 -24.86
CA PRO A 160 2.91 1.68 -25.70
C PRO A 160 4.34 2.02 -26.12
N ASP A 161 4.72 3.30 -26.10
CA ASP A 161 6.07 3.78 -26.45
C ASP A 161 7.11 3.57 -25.33
N VAL A 162 6.66 3.20 -24.12
CA VAL A 162 7.53 2.99 -22.96
C VAL A 162 7.85 1.49 -22.83
N ALA A 163 9.14 1.14 -22.74
CA ALA A 163 9.55 -0.25 -22.55
C ALA A 163 9.45 -0.68 -21.07
N PHE A 164 8.53 -1.60 -20.75
CA PHE A 164 8.37 -2.13 -19.40
C PHE A 164 9.22 -3.40 -19.17
N VAL A 165 10.09 -3.35 -18.17
CA VAL A 165 10.78 -4.52 -17.60
C VAL A 165 9.92 -5.07 -16.46
N ARG A 166 9.70 -6.39 -16.43
CA ARG A 166 8.70 -7.04 -15.56
C ARG A 166 9.34 -8.03 -14.59
N PRO A 167 9.74 -7.61 -13.37
CA PRO A 167 10.05 -8.54 -12.30
C PRO A 167 8.75 -9.18 -11.80
N CYS A 168 8.58 -10.49 -11.99
CA CYS A 168 7.29 -11.14 -11.80
C CYS A 168 7.04 -11.53 -10.34
N ASN A 169 6.37 -10.66 -9.58
CA ASN A 169 5.75 -11.00 -8.30
C ASN A 169 4.23 -10.84 -8.41
N LEU A 170 3.49 -11.94 -8.23
CA LEU A 170 2.03 -11.97 -8.34
C LEU A 170 1.40 -12.11 -6.95
N CYS A 171 0.36 -11.32 -6.70
CA CYS A 171 -0.43 -11.46 -5.48
C CYS A 171 -1.34 -12.69 -5.58
N PRO A 172 -1.17 -13.72 -4.72
CA PRO A 172 -2.00 -14.93 -4.78
C PRO A 172 -3.47 -14.64 -4.43
N HIS A 173 -3.74 -13.55 -3.72
CA HIS A 173 -5.09 -13.12 -3.38
C HIS A 173 -5.80 -12.44 -4.55
N MET A 174 -5.14 -11.53 -5.27
CA MET A 174 -5.72 -10.85 -6.44
C MET A 174 -6.04 -11.85 -7.57
N LYS A 175 -5.19 -12.87 -7.76
CA LYS A 175 -5.39 -13.90 -8.80
C LYS A 175 -6.52 -14.90 -8.53
N ARG A 176 -7.22 -14.78 -7.39
CA ARG A 176 -8.46 -15.53 -7.15
C ARG A 176 -9.61 -15.02 -8.02
N ILE A 177 -9.54 -13.79 -8.52
CA ILE A 177 -10.55 -13.21 -9.40
C ILE A 177 -10.27 -13.66 -10.84
N THR A 178 -11.27 -14.27 -11.48
CA THR A 178 -11.17 -14.82 -12.85
C THR A 178 -12.38 -14.40 -13.67
N LEU A 179 -12.27 -14.38 -15.00
CA LEU A 179 -13.41 -14.05 -15.87
C LEU A 179 -14.63 -14.95 -15.61
N ALA A 180 -14.38 -16.25 -15.31
CA ALA A 180 -15.43 -17.20 -15.02
C ALA A 180 -16.20 -16.86 -13.72
N ASN A 181 -15.48 -16.48 -12.64
CA ASN A 181 -16.15 -16.14 -11.40
C ASN A 181 -16.75 -14.72 -11.39
N ILE A 182 -16.21 -13.78 -12.16
CA ILE A 182 -16.86 -12.49 -12.42
C ILE A 182 -18.20 -12.71 -13.12
N ARG A 183 -18.22 -13.54 -14.16
CA ARG A 183 -19.46 -13.89 -14.86
C ARG A 183 -20.49 -14.50 -13.90
N ALA A 184 -20.10 -15.53 -13.15
CA ALA A 184 -21.00 -16.17 -12.19
C ALA A 184 -21.48 -15.20 -11.10
N ALA A 185 -20.61 -14.30 -10.63
CA ALA A 185 -20.95 -13.26 -9.67
C ALA A 185 -22.05 -12.31 -10.20
N LEU A 186 -21.95 -11.92 -11.47
CA LEU A 186 -22.93 -11.05 -12.13
C LEU A 186 -24.24 -11.78 -12.45
N GLU A 187 -24.18 -13.03 -12.93
CA GLU A 187 -25.36 -13.84 -13.26
C GLU A 187 -26.20 -14.18 -12.01
N GLU A 188 -25.53 -14.43 -10.89
CA GLU A 188 -26.16 -14.88 -9.64
C GLU A 188 -26.26 -13.78 -8.58
N ASN A 189 -25.82 -12.55 -8.88
CA ASN A 189 -25.75 -11.40 -7.97
C ASN A 189 -25.07 -11.74 -6.62
N ARG A 190 -23.93 -12.43 -6.67
CA ARG A 190 -23.13 -12.86 -5.51
C ARG A 190 -21.66 -12.49 -5.69
N HIS A 191 -20.85 -12.35 -4.66
CA HIS A 191 -21.17 -12.51 -3.24
C HIS A 191 -21.56 -11.16 -2.63
N VAL A 192 -22.70 -11.12 -1.94
CA VAL A 192 -23.12 -9.93 -1.20
C VAL A 192 -22.18 -9.73 -0.02
N VAL A 193 -21.53 -8.56 0.04
CA VAL A 193 -20.67 -8.18 1.17
C VAL A 193 -21.53 -7.51 2.22
N THR A 194 -21.66 -8.15 3.37
CA THR A 194 -22.37 -7.60 4.54
C THR A 194 -21.38 -7.29 5.65
N ILE A 195 -21.54 -6.13 6.30
CA ILE A 195 -20.75 -5.71 7.45
C ILE A 195 -21.74 -5.37 8.56
N ASP A 196 -21.44 -5.79 9.79
CA ASP A 196 -22.22 -5.39 10.97
C ASP A 196 -22.33 -3.85 11.04
N THR A 197 -23.54 -3.32 11.26
CA THR A 197 -23.81 -1.89 11.19
C THR A 197 -22.94 -1.08 12.16
N HIS A 198 -22.72 -1.59 13.37
CA HIS A 198 -21.92 -0.89 14.37
C HIS A 198 -20.44 -0.81 13.94
N VAL A 199 -19.92 -1.90 13.36
CA VAL A 199 -18.57 -1.91 12.78
C VAL A 199 -18.50 -0.95 11.58
N ALA A 200 -19.50 -0.99 10.70
CA ALA A 200 -19.54 -0.18 9.49
C ALA A 200 -19.53 1.32 9.79
N GLU A 201 -20.34 1.79 10.74
CA GLU A 201 -20.42 3.20 11.14
C GLU A 201 -19.08 3.72 11.69
N ARG A 202 -18.46 2.95 12.60
CA ARG A 202 -17.16 3.32 13.17
C ARG A 202 -16.04 3.29 12.13
N ALA A 203 -15.99 2.25 11.31
CA ALA A 203 -15.00 2.13 10.24
C ALA A 203 -15.16 3.25 9.20
N ARG A 204 -16.40 3.59 8.85
CA ARG A 204 -16.74 4.68 7.95
C ARG A 204 -16.19 6.01 8.46
N TRP A 205 -16.31 6.29 9.75
CA TRP A 205 -15.75 7.52 10.34
C TRP A 205 -14.24 7.64 10.10
N ALA A 206 -13.48 6.57 10.32
CA ALA A 206 -12.03 6.57 10.08
C ALA A 206 -11.69 6.75 8.57
N VAL A 207 -12.49 6.18 7.68
CA VAL A 207 -12.32 6.32 6.22
C VAL A 207 -12.71 7.72 5.75
N GLU A 208 -13.82 8.28 6.21
CA GLU A 208 -14.25 9.63 5.81
C GLU A 208 -13.25 10.68 6.24
N ARG A 209 -12.67 10.56 7.45
CA ARG A 209 -11.59 11.47 7.90
C ARG A 209 -10.39 11.48 6.96
N MET A 210 -10.04 10.33 6.37
CA MET A 210 -8.95 10.23 5.38
C MET A 210 -9.25 11.04 4.12
N LEU A 211 -10.52 11.14 3.70
CA LEU A 211 -10.92 11.84 2.46
C LEU A 211 -10.85 13.37 2.57
N PHE A 212 -10.82 13.91 3.80
CA PHE A 212 -10.73 15.34 4.07
C PHE A 212 -9.30 15.81 4.39
N VAL A 213 -8.29 14.96 4.13
CA VAL A 213 -6.85 15.27 4.25
C VAL A 213 -6.24 15.41 2.86
#